data_AF-A0A175YME2-F1
#
_entry.id   AF-A0A175YME2-F1
#
_cell.length_a   1.000
_cell.length_b   1.000
_cell.length_c   1.000
_cell.angle_alpha   90.00
_cell.angle_beta   90.00
_cell.angle_gamma   90.00
#
_symmetry.space_group_name_H-M   'P 1'
#
loop_
_entity.id
_entity.type
_entity.pdbx_description
1 polymer ?
#
loop_
_entity_poly.entity_id
_entity_poly.type
_entity_poly.pdbx_seq_one_letter_code
_entity_poly.pdbx_strand_id
1 'polypeptide(L)' 'MRGSCISTLAGHTNEKVFAYHRSFSMPITSHKFSLADDDDGRFVSAVCSQKQSEMLVAANSVGSIKLLHMV' A
#
# COMPACT_ATOMS: atom_id res chain seq x y z
N MET A 1 6.50 6.36 22.02
CA MET A 1 5.38 5.97 21.13
C MET A 1 5.96 5.22 19.93
N ARG A 2 6.14 3.89 19.99
CA ARG A 2 6.70 3.12 18.88
C ARG A 2 6.00 1.77 18.79
N GLY A 3 5.02 1.70 17.91
CA GLY A 3 4.17 0.52 17.71
C GLY A 3 2.89 0.91 16.99
N SER A 4 3.01 1.67 15.90
CA SER A 4 1.84 2.00 15.08
C SER A 4 1.36 0.71 14.43
N CYS A 5 0.20 0.22 14.88
CA CYS A 5 -0.47 -0.92 14.27
C CYS A 5 -1.06 -0.45 12.93
N ILE A 6 -0.21 -0.39 11.90
CA ILE A 6 -0.60 0.02 10.55
C ILE A 6 -1.08 -1.22 9.81
N SER A 7 -2.37 -1.26 9.51
CA SER A 7 -2.97 -2.27 8.65
C SER A 7 -2.95 -1.76 7.21
N THR A 8 -2.30 -2.51 6.31
CA THR A 8 -2.27 -2.19 4.89
C THR A 8 -3.26 -3.06 4.15
N LEU A 9 -4.11 -2.44 3.32
CA LEU A 9 -5.05 -3.13 2.46
C LEU A 9 -4.72 -2.85 0.99
N ALA A 10 -4.61 -3.91 0.21
CA ALA A 10 -4.56 -3.88 -1.25
C ALA A 10 -5.87 -4.44 -1.81
N GLY A 11 -6.46 -3.74 -2.78
CA GLY A 11 -7.70 -4.16 -3.41
C GLY A 11 -7.45 -4.97 -4.68
N HIS A 12 -8.17 -6.08 -4.84
CA HIS A 12 -8.14 -6.93 -6.04
C HIS A 12 -8.48 -6.20 -7.36
N THR A 13 -9.15 -5.04 -7.28
CA THR A 13 -9.57 -4.24 -8.44
C THR A 13 -9.00 -2.83 -8.43
N ASN A 14 -8.21 -2.48 -7.41
CA ASN A 14 -7.69 -1.13 -7.24
C ASN A 14 -6.18 -1.16 -7.25
N GLU A 15 -5.60 -0.42 -8.19
CA GLU A 15 -4.19 -0.01 -8.22
C GLU A 15 -3.83 0.97 -7.07
N LYS A 16 -4.55 0.92 -5.95
CA LYS A 16 -4.36 1.77 -4.78
C LYS A 16 -4.08 0.92 -3.54
N VAL A 17 -3.09 1.36 -2.79
CA VAL A 17 -2.77 0.83 -1.46
C VAL A 17 -3.28 1.81 -0.42
N PHE A 18 -4.00 1.29 0.57
CA PHE A 18 -4.49 2.08 1.69
C PHE A 18 -3.81 1.63 2.97
N ALA A 19 -3.42 2.58 3.80
CA ALA A 19 -2.83 2.31 5.09
C ALA A 19 -3.68 2.93 6.20
N TYR A 20 -4.05 2.11 7.17
CA TYR A 20 -4.95 2.46 8.25
C TYR A 20 -4.24 2.36 9.58
N HIS A 21 -4.51 3.31 10.47
CA HIS A 21 -4.15 3.16 11.88
C HIS A 21 -5.27 2.40 12.58
N ARG A 22 -4.93 1.46 13.46
CA ARG A 22 -5.94 0.74 14.24
C ARG A 22 -6.90 1.66 15.03
N SER A 23 -6.47 2.86 15.41
CA SER A 23 -7.30 3.81 16.17
C SER A 23 -8.17 4.73 15.32
N PHE A 24 -8.01 4.75 13.98
CA PHE A 24 -8.74 5.65 13.10
C PHE A 24 -9.54 4.85 12.05
N SER A 25 -10.80 5.23 11.86
CA SER A 25 -11.68 4.62 10.84
C SER A 25 -11.39 5.10 9.42
N MET A 26 -10.59 6.16 9.28
CA MET A 26 -10.14 6.71 7.99
C MET A 26 -8.72 6.26 7.66
N PRO A 27 -8.40 6.06 6.36
CA PRO A 27 -7.03 5.77 5.95
C PRO A 27 -6.12 6.96 6.27
N ILE A 28 -4.95 6.69 6.85
CA ILE A 28 -3.94 7.71 7.14
C ILE A 28 -3.35 8.24 5.83
N THR A 29 -3.14 7.35 4.87
CA THR A 29 -2.62 7.68 3.55
C THR A 29 -3.07 6.64 2.53
N SER A 30 -3.10 7.05 1.27
CA SER A 30 -3.34 6.17 0.13
C SER A 30 -2.32 6.47 -0.95
N HIS A 31 -1.72 5.42 -1.52
CA HIS A 31 -0.79 5.55 -2.64
C HIS A 31 -1.35 4.85 -3.87
N LYS A 32 -1.42 5.57 -5.00
CA LYS A 32 -1.78 5.00 -6.29
C LYS A 32 -0.53 4.47 -6.99
N PHE A 33 -0.53 3.20 -7.33
CA PHE A 33 0.46 2.56 -8.19
C PHE A 33 0.26 2.99 -9.64
N SER A 34 0.65 4.21 -9.98
CA SER A 34 0.81 4.58 -11.39
C SER A 34 2.13 4.02 -11.89
N LEU A 35 2.07 2.97 -12.70
CA LEU A 35 3.11 2.64 -13.66
C LEU A 35 2.73 3.36 -14.96
N ALA A 36 3.71 3.97 -15.61
CA ALA A 36 3.52 4.48 -16.96
C ALA A 36 3.01 3.32 -17.83
N ASP A 37 2.05 3.64 -18.70
CA ASP A 37 1.32 2.77 -19.63
C ASP A 37 0.10 2.06 -19.03
N ASP A 38 -1.05 2.72 -19.19
CA ASP A 38 -2.42 2.23 -18.97
C ASP A 38 -2.62 0.77 -19.42
N ASP A 39 -2.98 -0.09 -18.47
CA ASP A 39 -3.59 -1.40 -18.75
C ASP A 39 -4.67 -1.61 -17.69
N ASP A 40 -5.90 -1.39 -18.12
CA ASP A 40 -7.15 -1.60 -17.38
C ASP A 40 -7.22 -3.06 -16.90
N GLY A 41 -6.69 -3.33 -15.70
CA GLY A 41 -6.64 -4.68 -15.15
C GLY A 41 -5.51 -4.94 -14.15
N ARG A 42 -4.60 -3.99 -13.96
CA ARG A 42 -3.53 -4.13 -12.96
C ARG A 42 -4.04 -3.83 -11.56
N PHE A 43 -3.80 -4.78 -10.65
CA PHE A 43 -4.16 -4.63 -9.23
C PHE A 43 -2.97 -4.92 -8.34
N VAL A 44 -3.01 -4.38 -7.13
CA VAL A 44 -1.98 -4.68 -6.11
C VAL A 44 -2.26 -6.08 -5.58
N SER A 45 -1.32 -7.00 -5.78
CA SER A 45 -1.46 -8.41 -5.42
C SER A 45 -0.95 -8.68 -4.00
N ALA A 46 0.06 -7.95 -3.53
CA ALA A 46 0.61 -8.11 -2.19
C ALA A 46 1.15 -6.79 -1.63
N VAL A 47 1.05 -6.66 -0.31
CA VAL A 47 1.59 -5.53 0.45
C VAL A 47 2.25 -6.04 1.72
N CYS A 48 3.37 -5.43 2.11
CA CYS A 48 4.07 -5.74 3.34
C CYS A 48 4.55 -4.43 3.97
N SER A 49 4.21 -4.21 5.24
CA SER A 49 4.71 -3.08 6.01
C SER A 49 5.75 -3.54 7.03
N GLN A 50 6.78 -2.71 7.24
CA GLN A 50 7.73 -2.95 8.30
C GLN A 50 7.19 -2.36 9.60
N LYS A 51 6.89 -3.18 10.62
CA LYS A 51 6.25 -2.73 11.87
C LYS A 51 6.98 -1.58 12.61
N GLN A 52 8.29 -1.43 12.39
CA GLN A 52 9.14 -0.46 13.07
C GLN A 52 9.59 0.71 12.18
N SER A 53 9.18 0.71 10.91
CA SER A 53 9.53 1.77 9.96
C SER A 53 8.28 2.26 9.26
N GLU A 54 8.30 3.51 8.82
CA GLU A 54 7.28 4.09 7.97
C GLU A 54 7.52 3.65 6.50
N MET A 55 7.84 2.37 6.30
CA MET A 55 8.14 1.78 5.01
C MET A 55 7.15 0.68 4.67
N LEU A 56 6.70 0.70 3.43
CA LEU A 56 5.71 -0.21 2.87
C LEU A 56 6.19 -0.69 1.50
N VAL A 57 6.22 -2.01 1.33
CA VAL A 57 6.51 -2.65 0.06
C VAL A 57 5.20 -3.10 -0.55
N ALA A 58 5.01 -2.83 -1.82
CA ALA A 58 3.82 -3.25 -2.54
C ALA A 58 4.20 -3.83 -3.90
N ALA A 59 3.51 -4.91 -4.26
CA ALA A 59 3.70 -5.65 -5.50
C ALA A 59 2.37 -5.74 -6.24
N ASN A 60 2.41 -5.65 -7.56
CA ASN A 60 1.22 -5.74 -8.40
C ASN A 60 1.16 -7.04 -9.23
N SER A 61 0.05 -7.25 -9.93
CA SER A 61 -0.21 -8.43 -10.76
C SER A 61 0.78 -8.65 -11.90
N VAL A 62 1.51 -7.61 -12.32
CA VAL A 62 2.55 -7.70 -13.37
C VAL A 62 3.97 -7.89 -12.81
N GLY A 63 4.10 -8.12 -11.50
CA GLY A 63 5.40 -8.39 -10.86
C GLY A 63 6.26 -7.15 -10.59
N SER A 64 5.70 -5.94 -10.71
CA SER A 64 6.39 -4.70 -10.32
C SER A 64 6.33 -4.53 -8.81
N ILE A 65 7.47 -4.22 -8.20
CA ILE A 65 7.61 -3.99 -6.76
C ILE A 65 8.02 -2.53 -6.54
N LYS A 66 7.33 -1.79 -5.67
CA LYS A 66 7.76 -0.46 -5.23
C LYS A 66 7.88 -0.40 -3.71
N LEU A 67 8.88 0.34 -3.25
CA LEU A 67 9.04 0.76 -1.87
C LEU A 67 8.38 2.14 -1.70
N LEU A 68 7.54 2.25 -0.69
CA LEU A 68 6.78 3.45 -0.34
C LEU A 68 7.19 3.88 1.06
N HIS A 69 7.53 5.14 1.21
CA HIS A 69 7.78 5.76 2.50
C HIS A 69 6.52 6.53 2.93
N MET A 70 5.97 6.18 4.08
CA MET A 70 4.98 6.97 4.81
C MET A 70 5.69 8.18 5.42
N VAL A 71 5.16 9.37 5.20
CA VAL A 71 5.59 10.64 5.83
C VAL A 71 4.37 11.29 6.45
#